data_AF-A0A059LBI3-F1
#
_entry.id   AF-A0A059LBI3-F1
#
_cell.length_a   1.000
_cell.length_b   1.000
_cell.length_c   1.000
_cell.angle_alpha   90.00
_cell.angle_beta   90.00
_cell.angle_gamma   90.00
#
_symmetry.space_group_name_H-M   'P 1'
#
loop_
_entity.id
_entity.type
_entity.pdbx_description
1 polymer ?
#
loop_
_entity_poly.entity_id
_entity_poly.type
_entity_poly.pdbx_seq_one_letter_code
_entity_poly.pdbx_strand_id
1 'polypeptide(L)'
;GAVDTGAYPYTGFAYTIQRDGQTLVALYIGTRLVGFVPQEDAGTYTASSAGQSYKVQVEPRPLPPTADVHLTVGGEVVGSTSGASVPVIIAGGDGPVSVGSIDAANYPYNGFAYTIERDGQALVSVYVGEKLVGFMPKDDAATFQATSGDQTYPVGVVPPPLSPSSDVELRYNGAVLDHTSSTSVPIIIEGASGPVTAGCINAVDYRFTGTQYTIEREGQTLVSVYVGQKL
;
A
#
# COMPACT_ATOMS: atom_id res chain seq x y z
N GLY A 1 -6.86 10.99 29.03
CA GLY A 1 -5.39 11.02 28.96
C GLY A 1 -4.95 11.34 27.54
N ALA A 2 -3.72 11.80 27.34
CA ALA A 2 -3.14 11.98 26.01
C ALA A 2 -2.38 10.71 25.60
N VAL A 3 -2.34 10.42 24.30
CA VAL A 3 -1.55 9.34 23.70
C VAL A 3 -0.47 9.95 22.81
N ASP A 4 0.66 9.26 22.66
CA ASP A 4 1.67 9.64 21.68
C ASP A 4 1.17 9.27 20.27
N THR A 5 0.97 10.27 19.42
CA THR A 5 0.51 10.06 18.03
C THR A 5 1.53 9.30 17.19
N GLY A 6 2.82 9.36 17.54
CA GLY A 6 3.89 8.62 16.85
C GLY A 6 3.75 7.10 16.99
N ALA A 7 3.09 6.63 18.05
CA ALA A 7 2.82 5.20 18.26
C ALA A 7 1.65 4.66 17.41
N TYR A 8 0.87 5.55 16.78
CA TYR A 8 -0.35 5.20 16.03
C TYR A 8 -0.38 5.92 14.66
N PRO A 9 0.63 5.70 13.80
CA PRO A 9 0.66 6.30 12.47
C PRO A 9 -0.51 5.80 11.61
N TYR A 10 -0.98 6.59 10.65
CA TYR A 10 -2.02 6.12 9.75
C TYR A 10 -1.50 5.02 8.82
N THR A 11 -2.15 3.85 8.85
CA THR A 11 -1.80 2.68 8.03
C THR A 11 -2.94 2.24 7.11
N GLY A 12 -4.10 2.92 7.15
CA GLY A 12 -5.34 2.44 6.53
C GLY A 12 -6.02 1.31 7.31
N PHE A 13 -5.51 0.96 8.50
CA PHE A 13 -6.13 0.03 9.43
C PHE A 13 -6.31 0.67 10.81
N ALA A 14 -7.34 0.24 11.54
CA ALA A 14 -7.63 0.76 12.87
C ALA A 14 -6.67 0.23 13.92
N TYR A 15 -6.26 1.12 14.82
CA TYR A 15 -5.65 0.76 16.09
C TYR A 15 -6.73 0.64 17.17
N THR A 16 -6.60 -0.36 18.02
CA THR A 16 -7.43 -0.53 19.21
C THR A 16 -6.58 -0.52 20.46
N ILE A 17 -7.06 0.12 21.52
CA ILE A 17 -6.44 0.10 22.85
C ILE A 17 -7.46 -0.34 23.90
N GLN A 18 -6.99 -0.95 24.97
CA GLN A 18 -7.81 -1.24 26.16
C GLN A 18 -7.59 -0.16 27.21
N ARG A 19 -8.67 0.45 27.68
CA ARG A 19 -8.67 1.42 28.79
C ARG A 19 -9.90 1.18 29.65
N ASP A 20 -9.71 1.03 30.95
CA ASP A 20 -10.78 0.90 31.94
C ASP A 20 -11.81 -0.19 31.61
N GLY A 21 -11.37 -1.30 30.99
CA GLY A 21 -12.22 -2.41 30.56
C GLY A 21 -12.98 -2.17 29.25
N GLN A 22 -12.75 -1.05 28.57
CA GLN A 22 -13.37 -0.70 27.30
C GLN A 22 -12.36 -0.75 26.15
N THR A 23 -12.81 -1.29 25.01
CA THR A 23 -12.07 -1.22 23.75
C THR A 23 -12.30 0.13 23.10
N LEU A 24 -11.24 0.92 22.98
CA LEU A 24 -11.25 2.18 22.25
C LEU A 24 -10.60 1.99 20.88
N VAL A 25 -11.14 2.65 19.85
CA VAL A 25 -10.63 2.63 18.47
C VAL A 25 -10.12 4.01 18.06
N ALA A 26 -9.01 4.03 17.33
CA ALA A 26 -8.43 5.24 16.77
C ALA A 26 -9.34 5.84 15.68
N LEU A 27 -9.51 7.16 15.72
CA LEU A 27 -10.19 7.95 14.69
C LEU A 27 -9.19 8.77 13.91
N TYR A 28 -9.33 8.78 12.58
CA TYR A 28 -8.48 9.58 11.69
C TYR A 28 -9.31 10.56 10.86
N ILE A 29 -8.69 11.69 10.52
CA ILE A 29 -9.13 12.60 9.45
C ILE A 29 -8.00 12.65 8.42
N GLY A 30 -8.24 12.10 7.23
CA GLY A 30 -7.14 11.78 6.32
C GLY A 30 -6.13 10.88 7.03
N THR A 31 -4.88 11.32 7.15
CA THR A 31 -3.80 10.57 7.82
C THR A 31 -3.55 11.01 9.27
N ARG A 32 -4.32 11.95 9.81
CA ARG A 32 -4.09 12.51 11.15
C ARG A 32 -4.94 11.81 12.20
N LEU A 33 -4.30 11.25 13.22
CA LEU A 33 -4.99 10.74 14.41
C LEU A 33 -5.66 11.90 15.16
N VAL A 34 -6.95 11.79 15.43
CA VAL A 34 -7.74 12.82 16.14
C VAL A 34 -8.31 12.36 17.48
N GLY A 35 -8.29 11.06 17.77
CA GLY A 35 -8.68 10.56 19.08
C GLY A 35 -8.84 9.05 19.15
N PHE A 36 -9.14 8.57 20.36
CA PHE A 36 -9.61 7.21 20.61
C PHE A 36 -11.00 7.28 21.26
N VAL A 37 -11.95 6.54 20.73
CA VAL A 37 -13.35 6.53 21.20
C VAL A 37 -13.84 5.10 21.40
N PRO A 38 -14.90 4.86 22.20
CA PRO A 38 -15.53 3.55 22.28
C PRO A 38 -15.82 2.97 20.90
N GLN A 39 -15.40 1.73 20.66
CA GLN A 39 -15.56 1.10 19.35
C GLN A 39 -17.03 1.07 18.90
N GLU A 40 -17.96 0.90 19.83
CA GLU A 40 -19.41 0.87 19.57
C GLU A 40 -19.98 2.23 19.14
N ASP A 41 -19.39 3.33 19.59
CA ASP A 41 -19.88 4.69 19.32
C ASP A 41 -19.12 5.35 18.16
N ALA A 42 -18.07 4.71 17.63
CA ALA A 42 -17.09 5.35 16.77
C ALA A 42 -17.67 6.01 15.50
N GLY A 43 -18.75 5.43 14.94
CA GLY A 43 -19.46 5.98 13.78
C GLY A 43 -20.32 7.22 14.07
N THR A 44 -20.52 7.58 15.33
CA THR A 44 -21.36 8.73 15.75
C THR A 44 -20.57 10.03 15.92
N TYR A 45 -19.24 9.94 16.00
CA TYR A 45 -18.40 11.10 16.24
C TYR A 45 -18.23 11.94 14.97
N THR A 46 -18.05 13.24 15.17
CA THR A 46 -17.60 14.17 14.14
C THR A 46 -16.47 15.02 14.72
N ALA A 47 -15.62 15.56 13.85
CA ALA A 47 -14.56 16.47 14.26
C ALA A 47 -14.77 17.84 13.62
N SER A 48 -14.35 18.90 14.29
CA SER A 48 -14.46 20.26 13.76
C SER A 48 -13.15 21.03 13.89
N SER A 49 -12.80 21.81 12.87
CA SER A 49 -11.67 22.74 12.89
C SER A 49 -12.06 24.04 12.18
N ALA A 50 -11.82 25.18 12.81
CA ALA A 50 -12.15 26.51 12.27
C ALA A 50 -13.60 26.66 11.76
N GLY A 51 -14.56 26.03 12.44
CA GLY A 51 -15.98 26.06 12.06
C GLY A 51 -16.39 25.08 10.94
N GLN A 52 -15.43 24.36 10.35
CA GLN A 52 -15.70 23.30 9.39
C GLN A 52 -15.83 21.95 10.10
N SER A 53 -16.88 21.19 9.79
CA SER A 53 -17.06 19.81 10.25
C SER A 53 -16.44 18.81 9.28
N TYR A 54 -15.85 17.76 9.84
CA TYR A 54 -15.20 16.65 9.16
C TYR A 54 -15.82 15.34 9.63
N LYS A 55 -16.10 14.45 8.68
CA LYS A 55 -16.45 13.06 9.00
C LYS A 55 -15.18 12.37 9.48
N VAL A 56 -15.26 11.72 10.64
CA VAL A 56 -14.18 10.84 11.12
C VAL A 56 -14.38 9.46 10.51
N GLN A 57 -13.27 8.83 10.11
CA GLN A 57 -13.28 7.47 9.57
C GLN A 57 -12.78 6.50 10.64
N VAL A 58 -13.52 5.42 10.81
CA VAL A 58 -13.06 4.23 11.54
C VAL A 58 -12.49 3.29 10.50
N GLU A 59 -11.19 3.11 10.51
CA GLU A 59 -10.56 2.17 9.59
C GLU A 59 -10.95 0.73 9.95
N PRO A 60 -10.97 -0.20 8.98
CA PRO A 60 -11.17 -1.61 9.28
C PRO A 60 -10.03 -2.15 10.13
N ARG A 61 -10.27 -3.22 10.89
CA ARG A 61 -9.17 -3.93 11.56
C ARG A 61 -8.32 -4.63 10.51
N PRO A 62 -7.03 -4.89 10.76
CA PRO A 62 -6.21 -5.68 9.84
C PRO A 62 -6.90 -6.97 9.44
N LEU A 63 -6.95 -7.24 8.13
CA LEU A 63 -7.59 -8.45 7.60
C LEU A 63 -6.77 -9.68 8.04
N PRO A 64 -7.38 -10.69 8.70
CA PRO A 64 -6.66 -11.92 9.02
C PRO A 64 -6.16 -12.61 7.73
N PRO A 65 -4.94 -13.18 7.72
CA PRO A 65 -4.38 -13.79 6.51
C PRO A 65 -5.26 -14.88 5.88
N THR A 66 -5.99 -15.63 6.72
CA THR A 66 -6.86 -16.73 6.31
C THR A 66 -8.32 -16.31 6.11
N ALA A 67 -8.67 -15.03 6.30
CA ALA A 67 -10.05 -14.59 6.20
C ALA A 67 -10.58 -14.71 4.77
N ASP A 68 -11.81 -15.21 4.61
CA ASP A 68 -12.49 -15.15 3.32
C ASP A 68 -12.83 -13.71 2.99
N VAL A 69 -12.70 -13.33 1.72
CA VAL A 69 -12.94 -11.97 1.24
C VAL A 69 -13.92 -12.02 0.09
N HIS A 70 -14.96 -11.20 0.13
CA HIS A 70 -15.86 -10.99 -0.99
C HIS A 70 -15.53 -9.66 -1.66
N LEU A 71 -15.37 -9.69 -2.98
CA LEU A 71 -15.28 -8.48 -3.79
C LEU A 71 -16.69 -8.07 -4.21
N THR A 72 -17.04 -6.83 -3.93
CA THR A 72 -18.39 -6.30 -4.13
C THR A 72 -18.38 -5.04 -4.99
N VAL A 73 -19.43 -4.87 -5.79
CA VAL A 73 -19.72 -3.66 -6.57
C VAL A 73 -21.19 -3.33 -6.35
N GLY A 74 -21.51 -2.09 -5.96
CA GLY A 74 -22.90 -1.70 -5.66
C GLY A 74 -23.56 -2.49 -4.52
N GLY A 75 -22.77 -3.18 -3.69
CA GLY A 75 -23.26 -4.06 -2.61
C GLY A 75 -23.47 -5.52 -3.04
N GLU A 76 -23.31 -5.86 -4.31
CA GLU A 76 -23.41 -7.23 -4.81
C GLU A 76 -22.05 -7.91 -4.87
N VAL A 77 -21.99 -9.19 -4.51
CA VAL A 77 -20.75 -9.99 -4.56
C VAL A 77 -20.48 -10.40 -6.00
N VAL A 78 -19.35 -9.96 -6.54
CA VAL A 78 -18.89 -10.28 -7.90
C VAL A 78 -17.87 -11.43 -7.88
N GLY A 79 -17.08 -11.54 -6.83
CA GLY A 79 -16.07 -12.58 -6.68
C GLY A 79 -15.74 -12.84 -5.21
N SER A 80 -15.11 -13.97 -4.92
CA SER A 80 -14.72 -14.30 -3.54
C SER A 80 -13.38 -15.01 -3.50
N THR A 81 -12.52 -14.56 -2.60
CA THR A 81 -11.27 -15.21 -2.24
C THR A 81 -11.50 -16.08 -1.02
N SER A 82 -11.29 -17.38 -1.17
CA SER A 82 -11.36 -18.36 -0.07
C SER A 82 -10.13 -19.27 -0.11
N GLY A 83 -9.39 -19.32 1.00
CA GLY A 83 -8.09 -20.00 1.03
C GLY A 83 -7.13 -19.45 -0.04
N ALA A 84 -6.68 -20.31 -0.95
CA ALA A 84 -5.78 -19.95 -2.04
C ALA A 84 -6.51 -19.55 -3.35
N SER A 85 -7.82 -19.76 -3.45
CA SER A 85 -8.58 -19.46 -4.66
C SER A 85 -8.89 -17.97 -4.72
N VAL A 86 -8.38 -17.28 -5.75
CA VAL A 86 -8.54 -15.83 -5.97
C VAL A 86 -9.39 -15.61 -7.23
N PRO A 87 -10.46 -14.80 -7.17
CA PRO A 87 -11.34 -14.60 -8.30
C PRO A 87 -10.66 -13.79 -9.41
N VAL A 88 -10.99 -14.13 -10.64
CA VAL A 88 -10.63 -13.39 -11.85
C VAL A 88 -11.89 -12.74 -12.38
N ILE A 89 -11.90 -11.42 -12.42
CA ILE A 89 -13.05 -10.61 -12.80
C ILE A 89 -12.71 -9.87 -14.09
N ILE A 90 -13.62 -9.86 -15.05
CA ILE A 90 -13.50 -9.12 -16.31
C ILE A 90 -14.63 -8.09 -16.42
N ALA A 91 -14.45 -7.10 -17.30
CA ALA A 91 -15.55 -6.23 -17.71
C ALA A 91 -16.51 -7.01 -18.62
N GLY A 92 -17.75 -7.20 -18.16
CA GLY A 92 -18.85 -7.77 -18.93
C GLY A 92 -19.82 -6.69 -19.43
N GLY A 93 -20.74 -7.08 -20.32
CA GLY A 93 -21.73 -6.15 -20.91
C GLY A 93 -22.68 -5.52 -19.88
N ASP A 94 -23.00 -6.25 -18.81
CA ASP A 94 -23.89 -5.81 -17.72
C ASP A 94 -23.12 -5.41 -16.45
N GLY A 95 -21.80 -5.27 -16.54
CA GLY A 95 -20.90 -4.97 -15.43
C GLY A 95 -19.86 -6.06 -15.18
N PRO A 96 -19.09 -5.93 -14.09
CA PRO A 96 -18.00 -6.85 -13.81
C PRO A 96 -18.50 -8.27 -13.50
N VAL A 97 -17.83 -9.28 -14.05
CA VAL A 97 -18.21 -10.69 -13.89
C VAL A 97 -17.00 -11.55 -13.56
N SER A 98 -17.13 -12.44 -12.58
CA SER A 98 -16.12 -13.45 -12.29
C SER A 98 -16.16 -14.57 -13.33
N VAL A 99 -15.03 -14.82 -13.98
CA VAL A 99 -14.86 -15.85 -15.03
C VAL A 99 -14.05 -17.05 -14.57
N GLY A 100 -13.68 -17.08 -13.29
CA GLY A 100 -12.97 -18.21 -12.70
C GLY A 100 -12.14 -17.77 -11.51
N SER A 101 -11.22 -18.65 -11.10
CA SER A 101 -10.25 -18.35 -10.07
C SER A 101 -8.86 -18.85 -10.44
N ILE A 102 -7.87 -18.29 -9.75
CA ILE A 102 -6.48 -18.69 -9.83
C ILE A 102 -5.92 -18.95 -8.44
N ASP A 103 -4.86 -19.74 -8.36
CA ASP A 103 -4.17 -20.02 -7.11
C ASP A 103 -3.24 -18.86 -6.73
N ALA A 104 -3.49 -18.27 -5.55
CA ALA A 104 -2.71 -17.19 -4.95
C ALA A 104 -1.22 -17.55 -4.78
N ALA A 105 -0.88 -18.84 -4.63
CA ALA A 105 0.51 -19.28 -4.47
C ALA A 105 1.38 -18.93 -5.70
N ASN A 106 0.77 -18.78 -6.88
CA ASN A 106 1.48 -18.38 -8.11
C ASN A 106 1.75 -16.87 -8.19
N TYR A 107 1.17 -16.09 -7.28
CA TYR A 107 1.21 -14.62 -7.28
C TYR A 107 1.53 -14.07 -5.88
N PRO A 108 2.70 -14.44 -5.31
CA PRO A 108 3.08 -14.02 -3.96
C PRO A 108 3.19 -12.50 -3.86
N TYR A 109 2.77 -11.93 -2.73
CA TYR A 109 2.91 -10.48 -2.52
C TYR A 109 4.39 -10.06 -2.53
N ASN A 110 4.73 -9.11 -3.39
CA ASN A 110 6.08 -8.58 -3.56
C ASN A 110 6.12 -7.03 -3.61
N GLY A 111 5.02 -6.38 -3.23
CA GLY A 111 4.86 -4.93 -3.30
C GLY A 111 4.54 -4.38 -4.70
N PHE A 112 4.39 -5.23 -5.71
CA PHE A 112 4.07 -4.84 -7.08
C PHE A 112 2.85 -5.58 -7.63
N ALA A 113 2.15 -4.97 -8.59
CA ALA A 113 1.02 -5.61 -9.25
C ALA A 113 1.49 -6.64 -10.26
N TYR A 114 0.82 -7.80 -10.26
CA TYR A 114 0.86 -8.76 -11.34
C TYR A 114 -0.14 -8.35 -12.41
N THR A 115 0.17 -8.65 -13.67
CA THR A 115 -0.75 -8.50 -14.79
C THR A 115 -0.95 -9.84 -15.47
N ILE A 116 -2.20 -10.17 -15.77
CA ILE A 116 -2.57 -11.36 -16.54
C ILE A 116 -3.48 -10.95 -17.70
N GLU A 117 -3.55 -11.78 -18.73
CA GLU A 117 -4.52 -11.63 -19.81
C GLU A 117 -5.60 -12.71 -19.68
N ARG A 118 -6.87 -12.30 -19.73
CA ARG A 118 -8.03 -13.20 -19.73
C ARG A 118 -9.11 -12.64 -20.64
N ASP A 119 -9.63 -13.46 -21.53
CA ASP A 119 -10.66 -13.09 -22.52
C ASP A 119 -10.33 -11.79 -23.30
N GLY A 120 -9.04 -11.61 -23.64
CA GLY A 120 -8.54 -10.43 -24.35
C GLY A 120 -8.44 -9.16 -23.51
N GLN A 121 -8.64 -9.25 -22.19
CA GLN A 121 -8.53 -8.14 -21.25
C GLN A 121 -7.28 -8.27 -20.39
N ALA A 122 -6.56 -7.17 -20.21
CA ALA A 122 -5.46 -7.08 -19.25
C ALA A 122 -6.01 -6.80 -17.85
N LEU A 123 -5.73 -7.69 -16.92
CA LEU A 123 -6.19 -7.64 -15.54
C LEU A 123 -5.01 -7.44 -14.60
N VAL A 124 -5.18 -6.60 -13.59
CA VAL A 124 -4.18 -6.35 -12.55
C VAL A 124 -4.57 -7.02 -11.24
N SER A 125 -3.57 -7.49 -10.49
CA SER A 125 -3.81 -7.99 -9.14
C SER A 125 -4.23 -6.87 -8.20
N VAL A 126 -5.18 -7.16 -7.32
CA VAL A 126 -5.67 -6.25 -6.29
C VAL A 126 -5.56 -6.86 -4.91
N TYR A 127 -5.33 -6.00 -3.91
CA TYR A 127 -4.97 -6.42 -2.56
C TYR A 127 -5.80 -5.72 -1.49
N VAL A 128 -5.95 -6.40 -0.36
CA VAL A 128 -6.29 -5.79 0.93
C VAL A 128 -5.09 -5.97 1.84
N GLY A 129 -4.39 -4.86 2.13
CA GLY A 129 -3.04 -4.94 2.70
C GLY A 129 -2.13 -5.74 1.78
N GLU A 130 -1.61 -6.87 2.27
CA GLU A 130 -0.75 -7.77 1.50
C GLU A 130 -1.49 -8.99 0.92
N LYS A 131 -2.77 -9.18 1.26
CA LYS A 131 -3.54 -10.32 0.79
C LYS A 131 -4.06 -10.04 -0.62
N LEU A 132 -3.71 -10.91 -1.56
CA LEU A 132 -4.28 -10.92 -2.91
C LEU A 132 -5.77 -11.30 -2.84
N VAL A 133 -6.65 -10.43 -3.33
CA VAL A 133 -8.11 -10.60 -3.27
C VAL A 133 -8.79 -10.68 -4.64
N GLY A 134 -8.06 -10.43 -5.73
CA GLY A 134 -8.62 -10.57 -7.06
C GLY A 134 -7.66 -10.18 -8.19
N PHE A 135 -8.08 -10.50 -9.40
CA PHE A 135 -7.60 -9.89 -10.63
C PHE A 135 -8.76 -9.21 -11.34
N MET A 136 -8.58 -7.97 -11.79
CA MET A 136 -9.64 -7.18 -12.43
C MET A 136 -9.06 -6.11 -13.36
N PRO A 137 -9.86 -5.51 -14.26
CA PRO A 137 -9.41 -4.38 -15.05
C PRO A 137 -8.93 -3.24 -14.14
N LYS A 138 -7.79 -2.62 -14.49
CA LYS A 138 -7.18 -1.57 -13.66
C LYS A 138 -8.11 -0.39 -13.42
N ASP A 139 -8.83 0.01 -14.47
CA ASP A 139 -9.72 1.17 -14.42
C ASP A 139 -10.98 0.91 -13.55
N ASP A 140 -11.34 -0.36 -13.37
CA ASP A 140 -12.47 -0.76 -12.54
C ASP A 140 -12.08 -0.98 -11.07
N ALA A 141 -10.80 -1.14 -10.75
CA ALA A 141 -10.34 -1.54 -9.42
C ALA A 141 -10.83 -0.60 -8.30
N ALA A 142 -10.95 0.69 -8.58
CA ALA A 142 -11.45 1.69 -7.63
C ALA A 142 -12.97 1.57 -7.33
N THR A 143 -13.72 0.82 -8.14
CA THR A 143 -15.16 0.60 -7.95
C THR A 143 -15.46 -0.56 -6.99
N PHE A 144 -14.47 -1.42 -6.75
CA PHE A 144 -14.62 -2.59 -5.89
C PHE A 144 -14.42 -2.23 -4.42
N GLN A 145 -15.21 -2.89 -3.58
CA GLN A 145 -15.00 -2.95 -2.15
C GLN A 145 -14.75 -4.40 -1.75
N ALA A 146 -13.81 -4.64 -0.85
CA ALA A 146 -13.60 -5.96 -0.27
C ALA A 146 -14.35 -6.03 1.06
N THR A 147 -15.09 -7.11 1.31
CA THR A 147 -15.77 -7.35 2.57
C THR A 147 -15.31 -8.66 3.19
N SER A 148 -15.20 -8.68 4.52
CA SER A 148 -14.91 -9.89 5.29
C SER A 148 -15.60 -9.81 6.65
N GLY A 149 -16.51 -10.74 6.92
CA GLY A 149 -17.49 -10.59 8.00
C GLY A 149 -18.27 -9.28 7.86
N ASP A 150 -18.37 -8.52 8.95
CA ASP A 150 -19.06 -7.22 8.98
C ASP A 150 -18.15 -6.03 8.62
N GLN A 151 -16.93 -6.28 8.16
CA GLN A 151 -15.97 -5.23 7.82
C GLN A 151 -15.85 -5.03 6.32
N THR A 152 -15.71 -3.77 5.93
CA THR A 152 -15.42 -3.35 4.56
C THR A 152 -14.00 -2.78 4.50
N TYR A 153 -13.29 -3.13 3.45
CA TYR A 153 -11.87 -2.85 3.25
C TYR A 153 -11.69 -2.14 1.92
N PRO A 154 -10.83 -1.11 1.87
CA PRO A 154 -10.41 -0.53 0.60
C PRO A 154 -9.62 -1.57 -0.19
N VAL A 155 -9.93 -1.67 -1.49
CA VAL A 155 -9.15 -2.46 -2.44
C VAL A 155 -8.03 -1.59 -2.99
N GLY A 156 -6.80 -2.08 -2.94
CA GLY A 156 -5.62 -1.38 -3.43
C GLY A 156 -5.03 -2.04 -4.67
N VAL A 157 -4.62 -1.23 -5.63
CA VAL A 157 -3.70 -1.62 -6.71
C VAL A 157 -2.32 -1.10 -6.33
N VAL A 158 -1.37 -2.01 -6.11
CA VAL A 158 0.05 -1.65 -5.96
C VAL A 158 0.64 -1.25 -7.31
N PRO A 159 1.67 -0.40 -7.36
CA PRO A 159 2.28 -0.02 -8.63
C PRO A 159 2.85 -1.24 -9.37
N PRO A 160 2.92 -1.21 -10.71
CA PRO A 160 3.64 -2.24 -11.45
C PRO A 160 5.14 -2.19 -11.11
N PRO A 161 5.88 -3.30 -11.31
CA PRO A 161 7.33 -3.29 -11.13
C PRO A 161 7.99 -2.28 -12.07
N LEU A 162 9.01 -1.57 -11.59
CA LEU A 162 9.79 -0.64 -12.41
C LEU A 162 10.50 -1.41 -13.54
N SER A 163 10.34 -0.95 -14.79
CA SER A 163 11.07 -1.51 -15.93
C SER A 163 12.57 -1.40 -15.70
N PRO A 164 13.40 -2.42 -16.05
CA PRO A 164 14.86 -2.41 -15.92
C PRO A 164 15.54 -1.12 -16.44
N SER A 165 14.99 -0.50 -17.47
CA SER A 165 15.52 0.70 -18.12
C SER A 165 14.93 2.02 -17.62
N SER A 166 14.00 2.01 -16.66
CA SER A 166 13.38 3.24 -16.16
C SER A 166 14.40 4.08 -15.40
N ASP A 167 14.43 5.37 -15.72
CA ASP A 167 15.05 6.39 -14.88
C ASP A 167 14.14 6.67 -13.67
N VAL A 168 14.73 6.82 -12.49
CA VAL A 168 14.05 7.03 -11.21
C VAL A 168 14.52 8.34 -10.60
N GLU A 169 13.59 9.22 -10.24
CA GLU A 169 13.91 10.45 -9.50
C GLU A 169 14.08 10.15 -8.01
N LEU A 170 15.23 10.50 -7.45
CA LEU A 170 15.44 10.56 -6.02
C LEU A 170 15.05 11.95 -5.52
N ARG A 171 14.12 12.02 -4.56
CA ARG A 171 13.56 13.29 -4.06
C ARG A 171 13.74 13.42 -2.56
N TYR A 172 14.02 14.63 -2.09
CA TYR A 172 14.03 15.01 -0.68
C TYR A 172 13.14 16.22 -0.46
N ASN A 173 12.21 16.12 0.49
CA ASN A 173 11.19 17.14 0.77
C ASN A 173 10.43 17.63 -0.49
N GLY A 174 10.19 16.72 -1.44
CA GLY A 174 9.48 17.00 -2.69
C GLY A 174 10.34 17.62 -3.81
N ALA A 175 11.57 18.05 -3.54
CA ALA A 175 12.52 18.48 -4.56
C ALA A 175 13.28 17.27 -5.13
N VAL A 176 13.53 17.25 -6.44
CA VAL A 176 14.42 16.26 -7.07
C VAL A 176 15.85 16.56 -6.66
N LEU A 177 16.51 15.58 -6.05
CA LEU A 177 17.94 15.61 -5.75
C LEU A 177 18.75 15.16 -6.96
N ASP A 178 18.40 14.01 -7.53
CA ASP A 178 19.06 13.45 -8.71
C ASP A 178 18.23 12.34 -9.37
N HIS A 179 18.77 11.73 -10.42
CA HIS A 179 18.18 10.64 -11.16
C HIS A 179 19.08 9.38 -11.10
N THR A 180 18.45 8.23 -10.87
CA THR A 180 19.04 6.92 -11.05
C THR A 180 18.65 6.38 -12.43
N SER A 181 19.61 5.92 -13.21
CA SER A 181 19.39 5.19 -14.47
C SER A 181 19.80 3.72 -14.32
N SER A 182 19.68 2.94 -15.39
CA SER A 182 20.13 1.54 -15.40
C SER A 182 21.64 1.36 -15.16
N THR A 183 22.44 2.40 -15.35
CA THR A 183 23.90 2.35 -15.21
C THR A 183 24.47 3.38 -14.24
N SER A 184 23.71 4.38 -13.80
CA SER A 184 24.22 5.45 -12.95
C SER A 184 23.33 5.62 -11.73
N VAL A 185 23.90 5.43 -10.55
CA VAL A 185 23.22 5.66 -9.27
C VAL A 185 23.88 6.84 -8.55
N PRO A 186 23.12 7.85 -8.11
CA PRO A 186 23.66 8.99 -7.37
C PRO A 186 24.15 8.56 -5.97
N ILE A 187 25.26 9.14 -5.54
CA ILE A 187 25.70 9.09 -4.16
C ILE A 187 25.19 10.35 -3.46
N ILE A 188 24.38 10.16 -2.43
CA ILE A 188 23.88 11.26 -1.59
C ILE A 188 24.64 11.27 -0.27
N ILE A 189 25.13 12.46 0.12
CA ILE A 189 25.78 12.72 1.40
C ILE A 189 25.03 13.82 2.16
N GLU A 190 25.18 13.86 3.48
CA GLU A 190 24.66 14.97 4.28
C GLU A 190 25.53 16.22 4.05
N GLY A 191 24.90 17.29 3.57
CA GLY A 191 25.52 18.61 3.41
C GLY A 191 25.04 19.60 4.48
N ALA A 192 25.61 20.80 4.48
CA ALA A 192 25.33 21.83 5.50
C ALA A 192 23.86 22.34 5.52
N SER A 193 23.06 22.03 4.49
CA SER A 193 21.66 22.46 4.38
C SER A 193 20.74 21.30 4.00
N GLY A 194 21.17 20.06 4.28
CA GLY A 194 20.48 18.83 3.90
C GLY A 194 21.26 18.00 2.88
N PRO A 195 20.63 16.93 2.36
CA PRO A 195 21.29 15.99 1.47
C PRO A 195 21.67 16.62 0.13
N VAL A 196 22.85 16.28 -0.36
CA VAL A 196 23.39 16.73 -1.65
C VAL A 196 24.00 15.55 -2.43
N THR A 197 23.97 15.63 -3.76
CA THR A 197 24.64 14.64 -4.62
C THR A 197 26.15 14.86 -4.62
N ALA A 198 26.91 13.83 -4.30
CA ALA A 198 28.36 13.75 -4.38
C ALA A 198 28.83 12.82 -5.51
N GLY A 199 28.27 12.99 -6.70
CA GLY A 199 28.57 12.20 -7.91
C GLY A 199 27.77 10.89 -8.01
N CYS A 200 28.19 10.00 -8.90
CA CYS A 200 27.49 8.75 -9.17
C CYS A 200 28.43 7.53 -9.18
N ILE A 201 27.86 6.35 -8.99
CA ILE A 201 28.50 5.05 -9.19
C ILE A 201 27.87 4.32 -10.35
N ASN A 202 28.62 3.39 -10.95
CA ASN A 202 28.07 2.52 -11.95
C ASN A 202 27.29 1.37 -11.29
N ALA A 203 25.98 1.28 -11.58
CA ALA A 203 25.11 0.26 -10.99
C ALA A 203 25.61 -1.17 -11.26
N VAL A 204 26.31 -1.40 -12.38
CA VAL A 204 26.80 -2.74 -12.76
C VAL A 204 27.87 -3.28 -11.83
N ASP A 205 28.57 -2.40 -11.10
CA ASP A 205 29.62 -2.75 -10.15
C ASP A 205 29.02 -3.18 -8.78
N TYR A 206 27.73 -2.90 -8.56
CA TYR A 206 27.03 -3.08 -7.29
C TYR A 206 25.72 -3.87 -7.46
N ARG A 207 25.83 -5.08 -8.03
CA ARG A 207 24.67 -5.95 -8.29
C ARG A 207 23.91 -6.30 -7.00
N PHE A 208 22.59 -6.31 -7.03
CA PHE A 208 21.81 -6.71 -5.86
C PHE A 208 22.14 -8.15 -5.43
N THR A 209 22.65 -8.31 -4.22
CA THR A 209 23.00 -9.61 -3.62
C THR A 209 22.03 -10.02 -2.50
N GLY A 210 20.99 -9.22 -2.24
CA GLY A 210 20.14 -9.37 -1.06
C GLY A 210 20.73 -8.74 0.21
N THR A 211 21.97 -8.25 0.17
CA THR A 211 22.62 -7.51 1.26
C THR A 211 22.93 -6.09 0.82
N GLN A 212 22.81 -5.13 1.73
CA GLN A 212 23.22 -3.75 1.47
C GLN A 212 24.74 -3.64 1.24
N TYR A 213 25.14 -2.81 0.28
CA TYR A 213 26.51 -2.33 0.18
C TYR A 213 26.73 -1.17 1.14
N THR A 214 27.92 -1.12 1.72
CA THR A 214 28.39 0.00 2.52
C THR A 214 29.62 0.59 1.84
N ILE A 215 29.65 1.90 1.66
CA ILE A 215 30.82 2.64 1.18
C ILE A 215 31.11 3.81 2.12
N GLU A 216 32.38 4.21 2.22
CA GLU A 216 32.79 5.40 2.94
C GLU A 216 33.05 6.53 1.94
N ARG A 217 32.44 7.70 2.16
CA ARG A 217 32.68 8.89 1.34
C ARG A 217 32.61 10.15 2.17
N GLU A 218 33.63 10.99 2.08
CA GLU A 218 33.74 12.26 2.82
C GLU A 218 33.55 12.10 4.34
N GLY A 219 34.00 10.97 4.90
CA GLY A 219 33.87 10.65 6.33
C GLY A 219 32.46 10.19 6.75
N GLN A 220 31.59 9.89 5.78
CA GLN A 220 30.25 9.36 6.01
C GLN A 220 30.15 7.92 5.51
N THR A 221 29.57 7.06 6.34
CA THR A 221 29.16 5.71 5.97
C THR A 221 27.84 5.78 5.20
N LEU A 222 27.88 5.39 3.93
CA LEU A 222 26.71 5.36 3.05
C LEU A 222 26.24 3.93 2.85
N VAL A 223 24.92 3.77 2.77
CA VAL A 223 24.29 2.47 2.50
C VAL A 223 23.55 2.52 1.17
N SER A 224 23.63 1.43 0.42
CA SER A 224 22.81 1.22 -0.76
C SER A 224 21.32 1.23 -0.42
N VAL A 225 20.53 1.99 -1.16
CA VAL A 225 19.07 1.96 -1.11
C VAL A 225 18.56 1.25 -2.35
N TYR A 226 17.53 0.42 -2.22
CA TYR A 226 16.97 -0.32 -3.36
C TYR A 226 15.48 -0.06 -3.55
N VAL A 227 15.05 0.01 -4.82
CA VAL A 227 13.64 -0.08 -5.21
C VAL A 227 13.43 -1.42 -5.91
N GLY A 228 12.84 -2.38 -5.20
CA GLY A 228 12.84 -3.79 -5.62
C GLY A 228 14.25 -4.37 -5.57
N GLN A 229 14.76 -4.87 -6.71
CA GLN A 229 16.13 -5.40 -6.84
C GLN A 229 17.12 -4.39 -7.43
N LYS A 230 16.74 -3.11 -7.52
CA LYS A 230 17.54 -2.08 -8.18
C LYS A 230 18.11 -1.09 -7.20
N LEU A 231 19.40 -0.83 -7.32
CA LEU A 231 20.12 0.22 -6.62
C LEU A 231 19.69 1.60 -7.15
#